data_AF-A0A494VY29-F1
#
_entry.id   AF-A0A494VY29-F1
#
_cell.length_a   1.000
_cell.length_b   1.000
_cell.length_c   1.000
_cell.angle_alpha   90.00
_cell.angle_beta   90.00
_cell.angle_gamma   90.00
#
_symmetry.space_group_name_H-M   'P 1'
#
loop_
_entity.id
_entity.type
_entity.pdbx_description
1 polymer ?
#
loop_
_entity_poly.entity_id
_entity_poly.type
_entity_poly.pdbx_seq_one_letter_code
_entity_poly.pdbx_strand_id
1 'polypeptide(L)'
;MPFFSFLLNTIRPRVNDEHNKRFWLPGVLKGIDGPKPDTKLLPLNISDCNIGALSGEPCTLVTEGVLIGIRTVLTAKKKEVRPINFDREDIIPDPANPAPLLSFSNLVLNGLENQWVLDDMPVIQNSSGYEVVIKLQPNHYPASTGLSALGIKSDYLLSFTACAADLPDLAKYNGGYKQKVDGRGKVRLSIINALLKATIGVNITGDGPDRQAAVEFKNIVFTDFSAEMPLGIEVDELDVESTLSQYFVGKWEDMAKVAMTSPQGVEGIFARVNAALNDADNLRRLSAEVSPMLGNVLNSIFGTVMPHGLPVAEHAALNQVDEYLFDRIRYAFNYIDNDWYLPKAVCALSSPSLEPLLVDRINLPDQKIAGMLFENIRITELNVAGFSNIIAPAAQLLFDEKGNLDATLKLCALNPPPVKQFSGKNIPAPPLKGTAKITLERKGSEPVTISLEVTMQTGEVSFLNEFLGDSVDTLQLDLKYLRLKVSPDVITIVLSKDSPFSGFISSKINTPEIKNEIIAKLNEYAADNLKSISAQITEAMRAGIISGLDV
;
A
#
# COMPACT_ATOMS: atom_id res chain seq x y z
N MET A 1 -15.63 -1.80 -0.56
CA MET A 1 -14.34 -1.67 0.16
C MET A 1 -13.69 -0.41 -0.38
N PRO A 2 -13.08 0.45 0.45
CA PRO A 2 -12.40 1.63 -0.07
C PRO A 2 -11.31 1.23 -1.07
N PHE A 3 -11.22 1.93 -2.21
CA PHE A 3 -10.25 1.61 -3.27
C PHE A 3 -8.80 1.69 -2.75
N PHE A 4 -8.53 2.56 -1.78
CA PHE A 4 -7.22 2.64 -1.14
C PHE A 4 -6.83 1.38 -0.35
N SER A 5 -7.80 0.67 0.25
CA SER A 5 -7.54 -0.60 0.93
C SER A 5 -7.05 -1.67 -0.04
N PHE A 6 -7.61 -1.70 -1.26
CA PHE A 6 -7.14 -2.59 -2.33
C PHE A 6 -5.68 -2.30 -2.70
N LEU A 7 -5.31 -1.02 -2.80
CA LEU A 7 -3.93 -0.62 -3.09
C LEU A 7 -2.96 -1.07 -1.98
N LEU A 8 -3.31 -0.86 -0.71
CA LEU A 8 -2.49 -1.27 0.43
C LEU A 8 -2.26 -2.78 0.46
N ASN A 9 -3.33 -3.57 0.32
CA ASN A 9 -3.24 -5.03 0.30
C ASN A 9 -2.47 -5.55 -0.91
N THR A 10 -2.50 -4.83 -2.03
CA THR A 10 -1.71 -5.14 -3.22
C THR A 10 -0.22 -4.87 -3.01
N ILE A 11 0.14 -3.77 -2.34
CA ILE A 11 1.53 -3.36 -2.09
C ILE A 11 2.16 -4.17 -0.95
N ARG A 12 1.39 -4.55 0.08
CA ARG A 12 1.89 -5.19 1.32
C ARG A 12 2.81 -6.40 1.07
N PRO A 13 2.47 -7.39 0.22
CA PRO A 13 3.37 -8.52 -0.01
C PRO A 13 4.72 -8.10 -0.59
N ARG A 14 4.76 -7.05 -1.41
CA ARG A 14 5.98 -6.56 -2.08
C ARG A 14 6.91 -5.80 -1.17
N VAL A 15 6.38 -5.01 -0.24
CA VAL A 15 7.21 -4.33 0.76
C VAL A 15 7.82 -5.32 1.75
N ASN A 16 7.26 -6.52 1.86
CA ASN A 16 7.74 -7.61 2.68
C ASN A 16 8.66 -8.61 1.93
N ASP A 17 8.80 -8.50 0.61
CA ASP A 17 9.62 -9.43 -0.20
C ASP A 17 11.06 -8.93 -0.34
N GLU A 18 12.02 -9.68 0.19
CA GLU A 18 13.46 -9.38 0.12
C GLU A 18 14.02 -9.37 -1.32
N HIS A 19 13.34 -10.03 -2.26
CA HIS A 19 13.74 -10.03 -3.67
C HIS A 19 13.26 -8.77 -4.41
N ASN A 20 12.25 -8.07 -3.88
CA ASN A 20 11.74 -6.83 -4.47
C ASN A 20 12.60 -5.64 -4.05
N LYS A 21 13.73 -5.43 -4.75
CA LYS A 21 14.69 -4.37 -4.44
C LYS A 21 14.11 -2.96 -4.45
N ARG A 22 12.99 -2.75 -5.13
CA ARG A 22 12.36 -1.44 -5.30
C ARG A 22 11.53 -1.06 -4.09
N PHE A 23 10.80 -2.00 -3.50
CA PHE A 23 9.81 -1.73 -2.47
C PHE A 23 10.09 -2.38 -1.12
N TRP A 24 11.06 -3.29 -1.04
CA TRP A 24 11.41 -3.96 0.21
C TRP A 24 11.68 -2.95 1.34
N LEU A 25 10.81 -2.97 2.35
CA LEU A 25 10.74 -1.95 3.39
C LEU A 25 12.07 -1.77 4.14
N PRO A 26 12.80 -2.83 4.54
CA PRO A 26 14.12 -2.66 5.13
C PRO A 26 15.13 -1.92 4.24
N GLY A 27 15.09 -2.15 2.93
CA GLY A 27 15.92 -1.43 1.96
C GLY A 27 15.57 0.05 1.91
N VAL A 28 14.27 0.36 1.86
CA VAL A 28 13.74 1.74 1.89
C VAL A 28 14.15 2.46 3.17
N LEU A 29 13.92 1.85 4.34
CA LEU A 29 14.23 2.46 5.64
C LEU A 29 15.73 2.72 5.85
N LYS A 30 16.61 1.84 5.36
CA LYS A 30 18.07 2.07 5.36
C LYS A 30 18.49 3.22 4.43
N GLY A 31 17.71 3.47 3.38
CA GLY A 31 17.99 4.48 2.36
C GLY A 31 17.76 5.92 2.82
N ILE A 32 16.91 6.14 3.82
CA ILE A 32 16.41 7.47 4.20
C ILE A 32 17.53 8.37 4.74
N ASP A 33 17.65 9.56 4.16
CA ASP A 33 18.67 10.53 4.55
C ASP A 33 18.35 11.20 5.89
N GLY A 34 19.39 11.34 6.69
CA GLY A 34 19.37 11.92 8.03
C GLY A 34 19.36 13.44 8.03
N PRO A 35 19.39 14.05 9.24
CA PRO A 35 19.30 15.50 9.39
C PRO A 35 20.49 16.29 8.84
N LYS A 36 21.65 15.64 8.70
CA LYS A 36 22.88 16.25 8.17
C LYS A 36 23.19 15.69 6.77
N PRO A 37 23.88 16.46 5.91
CA PRO A 37 24.38 15.95 4.64
C PRO A 37 25.15 14.64 4.83
N ASP A 38 24.94 13.69 3.92
CA ASP A 38 25.61 12.38 3.90
C ASP A 38 25.40 11.50 5.14
N THR A 39 24.39 11.81 5.98
CA THR A 39 23.98 10.95 7.10
C THR A 39 22.70 10.19 6.79
N LYS A 40 22.44 9.11 7.52
CA LYS A 40 21.19 8.33 7.43
C LYS A 40 20.30 8.59 8.64
N LEU A 41 18.98 8.43 8.44
CA LEU A 41 17.99 8.57 9.51
C LEU A 41 18.14 7.44 10.54
N LEU A 42 18.49 6.24 10.08
CA LEU A 42 18.76 5.08 10.91
C LEU A 42 20.28 4.81 11.02
N PRO A 43 20.80 4.42 12.20
CA PRO A 43 20.07 4.21 13.46
C PRO A 43 19.61 5.52 14.11
N LEU A 44 18.56 5.45 14.92
CA LEU A 44 17.99 6.63 15.57
C LEU A 44 18.83 7.00 16.79
N ASN A 45 19.38 8.21 16.78
CA ASN A 45 20.17 8.76 17.88
C ASN A 45 19.28 9.59 18.80
N ILE A 46 19.29 9.28 20.09
CA ILE A 46 18.44 9.90 21.10
C ILE A 46 19.35 10.57 22.13
N SER A 47 19.33 11.90 22.15
CA SER A 47 20.07 12.70 23.12
C SER A 47 19.45 12.58 24.51
N ASP A 48 20.29 12.35 25.53
CA ASP A 48 20.00 12.32 26.97
C ASP A 48 18.63 11.77 27.40
N CYS A 49 18.63 10.53 27.85
CA CYS A 49 17.45 9.82 28.33
C CYS A 49 17.51 9.70 29.86
N ASN A 50 16.96 10.71 30.56
CA ASN A 50 16.78 10.63 32.01
C ASN A 50 15.45 9.94 32.34
N ILE A 51 15.53 8.76 32.96
CA ILE A 51 14.38 7.96 33.41
C ILE A 51 13.83 8.50 34.73
N GLY A 52 14.69 9.10 35.56
CA GLY A 52 14.34 9.66 36.85
C GLY A 52 14.49 8.67 38.01
N ALA A 53 13.78 8.96 39.11
CA ALA A 53 13.87 8.21 40.36
C ALA A 53 13.08 6.90 40.32
N LEU A 54 13.74 5.80 40.65
CA LEU A 54 13.10 4.49 40.77
C LEU A 54 12.08 4.47 41.91
N SER A 55 11.04 3.65 41.76
CA SER A 55 9.99 3.44 42.75
C SER A 55 9.71 1.95 42.98
N GLY A 56 8.91 1.64 44.01
CA GLY A 56 8.46 0.27 44.31
C GLY A 56 9.59 -0.71 44.66
N GLU A 57 9.38 -1.98 44.31
CA GLU A 57 10.33 -3.07 44.56
C GLU A 57 11.73 -2.85 43.94
N PRO A 58 11.87 -2.41 42.67
CA PRO A 58 13.18 -2.08 42.11
C PRO A 58 13.93 -1.02 42.91
N CYS A 59 13.23 0.01 43.41
CA CYS A 59 13.82 1.04 44.25
C CYS A 59 14.37 0.45 45.56
N THR A 60 13.59 -0.39 46.23
CA THR A 60 14.00 -1.07 47.47
C THR A 60 15.21 -1.95 47.23
N LEU A 61 15.19 -2.81 46.20
CA LEU A 61 16.28 -3.74 45.89
C LEU A 61 17.60 -3.02 45.60
N VAL A 62 17.56 -1.97 44.77
CA VAL A 62 18.75 -1.17 44.47
C VAL A 62 19.23 -0.44 45.72
N THR A 63 18.32 0.16 46.49
CA THR A 63 18.65 0.90 47.72
C THR A 63 19.33 0.00 48.74
N GLU A 64 18.73 -1.14 49.09
CA GLU A 64 19.27 -2.09 50.05
C GLU A 64 20.63 -2.64 49.61
N GLY A 65 20.77 -3.01 48.33
CA GLY A 65 22.02 -3.53 47.79
C GLY A 65 23.16 -2.52 47.87
N VAL A 66 22.91 -1.25 47.53
CA VAL A 66 23.91 -0.18 47.65
C VAL A 66 24.25 0.10 49.11
N LEU A 67 23.27 0.19 50.01
CA LEU A 67 23.49 0.42 51.44
C LEU A 67 24.34 -0.69 52.08
N ILE A 68 24.02 -1.96 51.77
CA ILE A 68 24.81 -3.12 52.22
C ILE A 68 26.25 -2.98 51.73
N GLY A 69 26.45 -2.67 50.46
CA GLY A 69 27.79 -2.55 49.90
C GLY A 69 28.60 -1.39 50.50
N ILE A 70 27.99 -0.23 50.74
CA ILE A 70 28.62 0.89 51.46
C ILE A 70 29.03 0.43 52.87
N ARG A 71 28.12 -0.22 53.61
CA ARG A 71 28.39 -0.74 54.96
C ARG A 71 29.55 -1.73 54.97
N THR A 72 29.63 -2.63 53.99
CA THR A 72 30.75 -3.57 53.84
C THR A 72 32.08 -2.85 53.62
N VAL A 73 32.12 -1.86 52.69
CA VAL A 73 33.35 -1.11 52.38
C VAL A 73 33.83 -0.30 53.59
N LEU A 74 32.93 0.39 54.29
CA LEU A 74 33.26 1.19 55.48
C LEU A 74 33.72 0.31 56.65
N THR A 75 33.15 -0.88 56.81
CA THR A 75 33.59 -1.86 57.82
C THR A 75 34.98 -2.42 57.50
N ALA A 76 35.33 -2.58 56.22
CA ALA A 76 36.63 -3.08 55.78
C ALA A 76 37.73 -2.00 55.83
N LYS A 77 37.41 -0.74 55.49
CA LYS A 77 38.36 0.38 55.39
C LYS A 77 38.44 1.26 56.65
N LYS A 78 38.41 0.67 57.85
CA LYS A 78 38.42 1.35 59.17
C LYS A 78 39.50 2.43 59.40
N LYS A 79 40.50 2.58 58.51
CA LYS A 79 41.63 3.51 58.66
C LYS A 79 41.69 4.66 57.65
N GLU A 80 40.88 4.67 56.59
CA GLU A 80 41.04 5.65 55.47
C GLU A 80 39.84 6.58 55.25
N VAL A 81 38.67 6.26 55.82
CA VAL A 81 37.44 7.05 55.74
C VAL A 81 36.96 7.28 57.17
N ARG A 82 36.28 8.41 57.48
CA ARG A 82 35.72 8.69 58.81
C ARG A 82 35.12 7.39 59.39
N PRO A 83 35.63 6.88 60.52
CA PRO A 83 35.14 5.63 61.07
C PRO A 83 33.70 5.84 61.52
N ILE A 84 32.75 5.22 60.81
CA ILE A 84 31.35 5.16 61.23
C ILE A 84 31.27 4.18 62.39
N ASN A 85 30.67 4.62 63.50
CA ASN A 85 30.44 3.75 64.62
C ASN A 85 29.08 3.06 64.44
N PHE A 86 29.08 1.85 63.87
CA PHE A 86 27.86 1.08 63.64
C PHE A 86 27.11 0.65 64.92
N ASP A 87 27.66 0.89 66.11
CA ASP A 87 26.93 0.76 67.39
C ASP A 87 26.10 2.01 67.74
N ARG A 88 26.30 3.14 67.02
CA ARG A 88 25.68 4.45 67.27
C ARG A 88 25.13 5.13 66.03
N GLU A 89 25.54 4.72 64.84
CA GLU A 89 25.16 5.29 63.55
C GLU A 89 24.76 4.15 62.59
N ASP A 90 23.86 4.42 61.64
CA ASP A 90 23.61 3.53 60.50
C ASP A 90 23.63 4.31 59.18
N ILE A 91 23.78 3.59 58.06
CA ILE A 91 23.71 4.18 56.72
C ILE A 91 22.27 4.07 56.23
N ILE A 92 21.69 5.22 55.91
CA ILE A 92 20.34 5.36 55.38
C ILE A 92 20.37 6.00 53.98
N PRO A 93 19.29 5.88 53.19
CA PRO A 93 19.10 6.73 52.01
C PRO A 93 19.13 8.22 52.41
N ASP A 94 19.71 9.08 51.57
CA ASP A 94 19.65 10.53 51.78
C ASP A 94 18.18 11.00 51.84
N PRO A 95 17.68 11.56 52.96
CA PRO A 95 16.29 11.96 53.07
C PRO A 95 15.85 12.99 52.02
N ALA A 96 16.79 13.74 51.45
CA ALA A 96 16.52 14.69 50.37
C ALA A 96 16.35 14.02 48.99
N ASN A 97 16.98 12.86 48.76
CA ASN A 97 16.93 12.09 47.51
C ASN A 97 16.93 10.59 47.83
N PRO A 98 15.84 10.06 48.41
CA PRO A 98 15.84 8.72 48.98
C PRO A 98 15.81 7.60 47.93
N ALA A 99 15.55 7.94 46.66
CA ALA A 99 15.40 6.99 45.57
C ALA A 99 16.62 7.00 44.63
N PRO A 100 17.08 5.82 44.14
CA PRO A 100 18.09 5.74 43.09
C PRO A 100 17.60 6.37 41.79
N LEU A 101 18.51 6.98 41.02
CA LEU A 101 18.25 7.62 39.73
C LEU A 101 18.87 6.80 38.60
N LEU A 102 18.09 6.49 37.57
CA LEU A 102 18.57 5.87 36.34
C LEU A 102 18.57 6.88 35.19
N SER A 103 19.65 6.90 34.43
CA SER A 103 19.78 7.72 33.23
C SER A 103 20.64 7.03 32.18
N PHE A 104 20.42 7.41 30.93
CA PHE A 104 21.10 6.93 29.75
C PHE A 104 21.60 8.11 28.94
N SER A 105 22.79 7.97 28.36
CA SER A 105 23.38 8.95 27.43
C SER A 105 23.87 8.24 26.18
N ASN A 106 23.91 8.97 25.06
CA ASN A 106 24.28 8.42 23.75
C ASN A 106 23.42 7.21 23.34
N LEU A 107 22.11 7.31 23.56
CA LEU A 107 21.19 6.22 23.27
C LEU A 107 21.01 6.06 21.77
N VAL A 108 21.35 4.90 21.23
CA VAL A 108 21.25 4.55 19.82
C VAL A 108 20.29 3.37 19.66
N LEU A 109 19.15 3.61 19.01
CA LEU A 109 18.18 2.58 18.64
C LEU A 109 18.54 2.02 17.26
N ASN A 110 18.90 0.74 17.23
CA ASN A 110 19.28 0.00 16.02
C ASN A 110 18.17 -0.97 15.62
N GLY A 111 18.19 -1.45 14.38
CA GLY A 111 17.27 -2.51 13.92
C GLY A 111 15.86 -2.03 13.56
N LEU A 112 15.61 -0.71 13.55
CA LEU A 112 14.35 -0.13 13.07
C LEU A 112 14.12 -0.42 11.59
N GLU A 113 15.15 -0.78 10.82
CA GLU A 113 15.00 -1.23 9.45
C GLU A 113 14.43 -2.65 9.32
N ASN A 114 14.58 -3.50 10.35
CA ASN A 114 14.15 -4.90 10.31
C ASN A 114 12.67 -5.02 10.69
N GLN A 115 11.79 -4.55 9.80
CA GLN A 115 10.34 -4.48 10.01
C GLN A 115 9.61 -5.32 8.97
N TRP A 116 8.56 -5.99 9.43
CA TRP A 116 7.59 -6.69 8.59
C TRP A 116 6.20 -6.06 8.72
N VAL A 117 5.55 -5.77 7.61
CA VAL A 117 4.19 -5.21 7.61
C VAL A 117 3.16 -6.32 7.84
N LEU A 118 2.35 -6.19 8.90
CA LEU A 118 1.28 -7.13 9.22
C LEU A 118 0.03 -6.90 8.36
N ASP A 119 -0.81 -7.93 8.25
CA ASP A 119 -1.98 -7.95 7.36
C ASP A 119 -3.08 -6.96 7.76
N ASP A 120 -3.24 -6.71 9.06
CA ASP A 120 -4.27 -5.84 9.61
C ASP A 120 -3.83 -4.37 9.59
N MET A 121 -4.29 -3.65 8.57
CA MET A 121 -4.09 -2.21 8.39
C MET A 121 -5.44 -1.48 8.40
N PRO A 122 -5.95 -1.08 9.58
CA PRO A 122 -7.19 -0.32 9.67
C PRO A 122 -7.13 0.95 8.82
N VAL A 123 -8.16 1.17 7.99
CA VAL A 123 -8.29 2.35 7.12
C VAL A 123 -9.56 3.11 7.49
N ILE A 124 -9.39 4.40 7.80
CA ILE A 124 -10.49 5.34 8.09
C ILE A 124 -10.55 6.35 6.94
N GLN A 125 -11.68 6.39 6.25
CA GLN A 125 -11.94 7.37 5.20
C GLN A 125 -12.48 8.66 5.80
N ASN A 126 -11.99 9.80 5.30
CA ASN A 126 -12.53 11.13 5.60
C ASN A 126 -12.64 11.94 4.28
N SER A 127 -13.19 13.15 4.32
CA SER A 127 -13.41 13.95 3.10
C SER A 127 -12.13 14.32 2.35
N SER A 128 -10.99 14.40 3.04
CA SER A 128 -9.69 14.81 2.47
C SER A 128 -8.85 13.61 2.00
N GLY A 129 -9.25 12.38 2.32
CA GLY A 129 -8.53 11.17 1.98
C GLY A 129 -8.67 10.10 3.06
N TYR A 130 -7.53 9.57 3.50
CA TYR A 130 -7.46 8.40 4.37
C TYR A 130 -6.55 8.60 5.58
N GLU A 131 -6.90 7.95 6.67
CA GLU A 131 -5.99 7.65 7.78
C GLU A 131 -5.81 6.14 7.87
N VAL A 132 -4.55 5.71 8.00
CA VAL A 132 -4.18 4.29 7.99
C VAL A 132 -3.26 4.01 9.16
N VAL A 133 -3.53 2.93 9.88
CA VAL A 133 -2.64 2.42 10.91
C VAL A 133 -1.86 1.22 10.36
N ILE A 134 -0.58 1.41 10.10
CA ILE A 134 0.33 0.36 9.65
C ILE A 134 0.93 -0.29 10.89
N LYS A 135 0.74 -1.61 11.02
CA LYS A 135 1.31 -2.42 12.08
C LYS A 135 2.57 -3.11 11.56
N LEU A 136 3.68 -2.90 12.26
CA LEU A 136 5.00 -3.39 11.91
C LEU A 136 5.52 -4.33 13.01
N GLN A 137 5.94 -5.52 12.62
CA GLN A 137 6.61 -6.48 13.49
C GLN A 137 8.14 -6.31 13.33
N PRO A 138 8.85 -5.86 14.37
CA PRO A 138 10.30 -5.82 14.36
C PRO A 138 10.92 -7.22 14.38
N ASN A 139 12.21 -7.32 14.04
CA ASN A 139 13.01 -8.55 14.14
C ASN A 139 12.48 -9.73 13.31
N HIS A 140 11.78 -9.45 12.21
CA HIS A 140 11.21 -10.50 11.37
C HIS A 140 12.28 -11.23 10.56
N TYR A 141 13.19 -10.50 9.92
CA TYR A 141 14.18 -11.09 9.01
C TYR A 141 15.39 -11.62 9.79
N PRO A 142 15.94 -12.78 9.38
CA PRO A 142 17.10 -13.37 10.03
C PRO A 142 18.37 -12.55 9.79
N ALA A 143 19.35 -12.68 10.70
CA ALA A 143 20.63 -11.97 10.62
C ALA A 143 21.41 -12.20 9.30
N SER A 144 21.16 -13.32 8.61
CA SER A 144 21.75 -13.61 7.28
C SER A 144 21.39 -12.57 6.21
N THR A 145 20.32 -11.79 6.41
CA THR A 145 19.93 -10.68 5.53
C THR A 145 20.78 -9.41 5.74
N GLY A 146 21.68 -9.39 6.73
CA GLY A 146 22.49 -8.21 7.06
C GLY A 146 21.67 -7.08 7.71
N LEU A 147 20.51 -7.40 8.29
CA LEU A 147 19.69 -6.49 9.08
C LEU A 147 20.05 -6.60 10.57
N SER A 148 20.07 -5.46 11.27
CA SER A 148 20.35 -5.45 12.71
C SER A 148 19.13 -5.92 13.49
N ALA A 149 19.35 -6.59 14.62
CA ALA A 149 18.28 -6.82 15.59
C ALA A 149 17.88 -5.50 16.27
N LEU A 150 16.59 -5.35 16.54
CA LEU A 150 16.00 -4.24 17.28
C LEU A 150 16.55 -4.23 18.70
N GLY A 151 17.25 -3.16 19.04
CA GLY A 151 17.86 -3.02 20.34
C GLY A 151 18.48 -1.64 20.54
N ILE A 152 18.82 -1.37 21.80
CA ILE A 152 19.38 -0.11 22.23
C ILE A 152 20.83 -0.33 22.64
N LYS A 153 21.71 0.54 22.18
CA LYS A 153 23.07 0.70 22.72
C LYS A 153 23.14 2.04 23.40
N SER A 154 23.68 2.09 24.61
CA SER A 154 23.74 3.33 25.38
C SER A 154 24.86 3.27 26.41
N ASP A 155 25.32 4.43 26.85
CA ASP A 155 25.93 4.55 28.16
C ASP A 155 24.81 4.68 29.21
N TYR A 156 25.01 4.16 30.42
CA TYR A 156 24.08 4.29 31.53
C TYR A 156 24.77 4.87 32.77
N LEU A 157 23.97 5.49 33.61
CA LEU A 157 24.33 5.93 34.96
C LEU A 157 23.19 5.56 35.90
N LEU A 158 23.52 4.71 36.87
CA LEU A 158 22.71 4.47 38.07
C LEU A 158 23.36 5.22 39.23
N SER A 159 22.61 6.10 39.89
CA SER A 159 23.14 6.97 40.94
C SER A 159 22.29 6.88 42.20
N PHE A 160 22.95 6.78 43.35
CA PHE A 160 22.28 6.76 44.65
C PHE A 160 23.10 7.54 45.68
N THR A 161 22.42 8.23 46.60
CA THR A 161 23.09 8.96 47.67
C THR A 161 22.69 8.38 49.02
N ALA A 162 23.69 7.98 49.81
CA ALA A 162 23.52 7.47 51.15
C ALA A 162 24.15 8.43 52.17
N CYS A 163 23.62 8.46 53.39
CA CYS A 163 24.17 9.25 54.48
C CYS A 163 24.08 8.53 55.82
N ALA A 164 24.87 8.98 56.80
CA ALA A 164 24.78 8.48 58.17
C ALA A 164 23.64 9.13 58.95
N ALA A 165 22.97 8.33 59.79
CA ALA A 165 22.00 8.77 60.78
C ALA A 165 22.36 8.22 62.16
N ASP A 166 22.01 8.94 63.22
CA ASP A 166 22.26 8.52 64.60
C ASP A 166 21.20 7.53 65.06
N LEU A 167 21.60 6.45 65.74
CA LEU A 167 20.66 5.53 66.40
C LEU A 167 20.08 6.20 67.67
N PRO A 168 18.75 6.11 67.91
CA PRO A 168 17.74 5.38 67.12
C PRO A 168 17.01 6.22 66.03
N ASP A 169 17.35 7.50 65.81
CA ASP A 169 16.68 8.38 64.84
C ASP A 169 17.22 8.21 63.41
N LEU A 170 16.76 7.16 62.73
CA LEU A 170 17.13 6.83 61.34
C LEU A 170 16.41 7.67 60.27
N ALA A 171 15.64 8.69 60.65
CA ALA A 171 14.89 9.51 59.69
C ALA A 171 15.71 10.71 59.16
N LYS A 172 16.86 11.02 59.77
CA LYS A 172 17.58 12.26 59.51
C LYS A 172 19.07 12.03 59.31
N TYR A 173 19.61 12.72 58.31
CA TYR A 173 21.05 12.85 58.13
C TYR A 173 21.67 13.56 59.36
N ASN A 174 22.66 12.93 60.00
CA ASN A 174 23.32 13.46 61.20
C ASN A 174 24.42 14.51 60.91
N GLY A 175 24.56 14.96 59.66
CA GLY A 175 25.62 15.89 59.24
C GLY A 175 27.00 15.23 59.11
N GLY A 176 27.11 13.92 59.31
CA GLY A 176 28.37 13.24 59.51
C GLY A 176 29.02 12.64 58.27
N TYR A 177 28.36 11.65 57.67
CA TYR A 177 28.82 10.96 56.45
C TYR A 177 27.79 11.10 55.35
N LYS A 178 28.21 11.44 54.14
CA LYS A 178 27.36 11.46 52.95
C LYS A 178 28.18 11.02 51.75
N GLN A 179 27.69 10.06 51.00
CA GLN A 179 28.36 9.54 49.83
C GLN A 179 27.36 9.38 48.69
N LYS A 180 27.72 9.96 47.55
CA LYS A 180 27.12 9.63 46.27
C LYS A 180 27.84 8.42 45.68
N VAL A 181 27.07 7.40 45.31
CA VAL A 181 27.55 6.20 44.64
C VAL A 181 27.00 6.21 43.23
N ASP A 182 27.90 6.28 42.27
CA ASP A 182 27.60 6.21 40.84
C ASP A 182 28.15 4.88 40.32
N GLY A 183 27.34 4.16 39.56
CA GLY A 183 27.82 3.11 38.68
C GLY A 183 27.43 3.44 37.26
N ARG A 184 28.43 3.36 36.39
CA ARG A 184 28.39 3.81 35.01
C ARG A 184 28.92 2.72 34.12
N GLY A 185 28.51 2.73 32.87
CA GLY A 185 29.02 1.79 31.89
C GLY A 185 28.25 1.86 30.60
N LYS A 186 28.58 0.97 29.69
CA LYS A 186 27.85 0.68 28.47
C LYS A 186 26.86 -0.45 28.71
N VAL A 187 25.76 -0.34 28.01
CA VAL A 187 24.72 -1.36 28.00
C VAL A 187 24.23 -1.60 26.59
N ARG A 188 23.92 -2.86 26.34
CA ARG A 188 23.18 -3.31 25.16
C ARG A 188 21.89 -3.98 25.64
N LEU A 189 20.79 -3.45 25.15
CA LEU A 189 19.45 -3.87 25.50
C LEU A 189 18.76 -4.44 24.25
N SER A 190 18.16 -5.61 24.37
CA SER A 190 17.26 -6.15 23.36
C SER A 190 15.83 -5.71 23.65
N ILE A 191 15.11 -5.28 22.62
CA ILE A 191 13.68 -4.98 22.73
C ILE A 191 12.89 -6.24 22.39
N ILE A 192 12.05 -6.69 23.31
CA ILE A 192 11.24 -7.91 23.15
C ILE A 192 9.74 -7.57 23.14
N ASN A 193 8.95 -8.46 22.54
CA ASN A 193 7.48 -8.37 22.51
C ASN A 193 6.95 -7.02 22.00
N ALA A 194 7.66 -6.43 21.05
CA ALA A 194 7.33 -5.12 20.51
C ALA A 194 6.46 -5.20 19.25
N LEU A 195 5.50 -4.28 19.16
CA LEU A 195 4.80 -3.95 17.93
C LEU A 195 4.99 -2.46 17.66
N LEU A 196 5.40 -2.11 16.45
CA LEU A 196 5.53 -0.72 16.03
C LEU A 196 4.28 -0.33 15.24
N LYS A 197 3.59 0.74 15.65
CA LYS A 197 2.41 1.27 14.94
C LYS A 197 2.74 2.61 14.34
N ALA A 198 2.58 2.74 13.02
CA ALA A 198 2.69 4.01 12.32
C ALA A 198 1.29 4.45 11.86
N THR A 199 0.82 5.60 12.34
CA THR A 199 -0.40 6.23 11.82
C THR A 199 -0.01 7.20 10.72
N ILE A 200 -0.55 7.00 9.53
CA ILE A 200 -0.32 7.86 8.37
C ILE A 200 -1.62 8.48 7.88
N GLY A 201 -1.54 9.73 7.43
CA GLY A 201 -2.54 10.37 6.57
C GLY A 201 -2.14 10.19 5.11
N VAL A 202 -3.13 9.95 4.25
CA VAL A 202 -2.96 9.97 2.80
C VAL A 202 -3.94 11.00 2.24
N ASN A 203 -3.41 11.99 1.56
CA ASN A 203 -4.17 13.12 1.02
C ASN A 203 -3.67 13.49 -0.37
N ILE A 204 -4.38 14.41 -1.03
CA ILE A 204 -3.94 15.01 -2.28
C ILE A 204 -3.36 16.39 -1.99
N THR A 205 -2.19 16.65 -2.56
CA THR A 205 -1.51 17.95 -2.53
C THR A 205 -1.37 18.49 -3.94
N GLY A 206 -1.20 19.80 -4.07
CA GLY A 206 -1.15 20.47 -5.37
C GLY A 206 -2.51 20.56 -6.07
N ASP A 207 -2.54 21.30 -7.18
CA ASP A 207 -3.76 21.59 -7.94
C ASP A 207 -3.52 21.35 -9.43
N GLY A 208 -4.61 21.08 -10.18
CA GLY A 208 -4.54 20.88 -11.62
C GLY A 208 -3.51 19.81 -12.05
N PRO A 209 -2.54 20.13 -12.92
CA PRO A 209 -1.48 19.20 -13.32
C PRO A 209 -0.52 18.78 -12.20
N ASP A 210 -0.43 19.55 -11.13
CA ASP A 210 0.52 19.31 -10.02
C ASP A 210 -0.11 18.48 -8.89
N ARG A 211 -1.36 18.01 -9.06
CA ARG A 211 -2.03 17.11 -8.09
C ARG A 211 -1.21 15.84 -7.89
N GLN A 212 -0.90 15.53 -6.63
CA GLN A 212 -0.14 14.34 -6.24
C GLN A 212 -0.67 13.76 -4.94
N ALA A 213 -0.68 12.42 -4.85
CA ALA A 213 -0.92 11.74 -3.59
C ALA A 213 0.29 11.90 -2.67
N ALA A 214 0.06 12.34 -1.44
CA ALA A 214 1.08 12.51 -0.42
C ALA A 214 0.76 11.67 0.81
N VAL A 215 1.82 11.23 1.49
CA VAL A 215 1.77 10.48 2.74
C VAL A 215 2.34 11.36 3.85
N GLU A 216 1.57 11.54 4.90
CA GLU A 216 1.96 12.27 6.11
C GLU A 216 2.03 11.32 7.29
N PHE A 217 3.20 11.15 7.90
CA PHE A 217 3.32 10.41 9.16
C PHE A 217 2.82 11.27 10.32
N LYS A 218 1.74 10.81 10.97
CA LYS A 218 1.15 11.50 12.13
C LYS A 218 1.78 11.07 13.44
N ASN A 219 1.99 9.76 13.60
CA ASN A 219 2.73 9.22 14.74
C ASN A 219 3.36 7.86 14.44
N ILE A 220 4.38 7.52 15.23
CA ILE A 220 5.04 6.21 15.23
C ILE A 220 5.30 5.82 16.69
N VAL A 221 4.75 4.70 17.15
CA VAL A 221 4.82 4.33 18.57
C VAL A 221 5.09 2.83 18.73
N PHE A 222 5.93 2.49 19.69
CA PHE A 222 6.01 1.12 20.21
C PHE A 222 4.86 0.83 21.17
N THR A 223 4.24 -0.34 20.99
CA THR A 223 3.23 -0.90 21.89
C THR A 223 3.56 -2.36 22.19
N ASP A 224 2.80 -2.94 23.12
CA ASP A 224 2.76 -4.39 23.32
C ASP A 224 2.44 -5.11 22.01
N PHE A 225 3.05 -6.29 21.82
CA PHE A 225 2.73 -7.16 20.70
C PHE A 225 1.34 -7.77 20.86
N SER A 226 1.01 -8.24 22.07
CA SER A 226 -0.34 -8.64 22.47
C SER A 226 -0.54 -8.38 23.96
N ALA A 227 -1.77 -8.56 24.46
CA ALA A 227 -2.06 -8.40 25.89
C ALA A 227 -1.26 -9.39 26.76
N GLU A 228 -0.91 -10.57 26.24
CA GLU A 228 -0.12 -11.60 26.92
C GLU A 228 1.40 -11.45 26.72
N MET A 229 1.81 -10.62 25.76
CA MET A 229 3.22 -10.35 25.43
C MET A 229 3.48 -8.85 25.55
N PRO A 230 3.64 -8.34 26.79
CA PRO A 230 3.88 -6.93 27.02
C PRO A 230 5.26 -6.53 26.52
N LEU A 231 5.35 -5.30 26.02
CA LEU A 231 6.59 -4.67 25.58
C LEU A 231 7.63 -4.73 26.70
N GLY A 232 8.81 -5.23 26.39
CA GLY A 232 9.84 -5.47 27.38
C GLY A 232 11.25 -5.18 26.87
N ILE A 233 12.17 -5.24 27.81
CA ILE A 233 13.61 -5.08 27.57
C ILE A 233 14.36 -6.23 28.24
N GLU A 234 15.32 -6.79 27.51
CA GLU A 234 16.32 -7.72 28.05
C GLU A 234 17.69 -7.05 28.01
N VAL A 235 18.54 -7.37 28.99
CA VAL A 235 19.91 -6.87 29.08
C VAL A 235 20.86 -7.91 28.51
N ASP A 236 21.35 -7.68 27.29
CA ASP A 236 22.26 -8.59 26.60
C ASP A 236 23.70 -8.46 27.14
N GLU A 237 24.16 -7.22 27.25
CA GLU A 237 25.51 -6.87 27.67
C GLU A 237 25.42 -5.67 28.62
N LEU A 238 26.15 -5.73 29.72
CA LEU A 238 26.25 -4.67 30.70
C LEU A 238 27.68 -4.67 31.23
N ASP A 239 28.36 -3.54 31.12
CA ASP A 239 29.62 -3.33 31.83
C ASP A 239 29.42 -2.37 33.02
N VAL A 240 30.38 -2.40 33.95
CA VAL A 240 30.40 -1.47 35.08
C VAL A 240 31.82 -0.93 35.20
N GLU A 241 31.98 0.35 34.88
CA GLU A 241 33.19 1.12 35.17
C GLU A 241 33.29 1.33 36.68
N SER A 242 34.21 0.62 37.34
CA SER A 242 34.39 0.76 38.79
C SER A 242 35.83 0.56 39.22
N THR A 243 36.26 1.35 40.21
CA THR A 243 37.51 1.14 40.96
C THR A 243 37.29 0.28 42.22
N LEU A 244 36.08 -0.26 42.42
CA LEU A 244 35.72 -1.08 43.58
C LEU A 244 36.03 -2.57 43.32
N SER A 245 35.91 -3.40 44.37
CA SER A 245 36.19 -4.84 44.27
C SER A 245 35.23 -5.55 43.31
N GLN A 246 35.69 -6.63 42.65
CA GLN A 246 34.87 -7.42 41.71
C GLN A 246 33.55 -7.93 42.32
N TYR A 247 33.51 -8.19 43.62
CA TYR A 247 32.28 -8.57 44.32
C TYR A 247 31.20 -7.47 44.27
N PHE A 248 31.60 -6.20 44.42
CA PHE A 248 30.68 -5.07 44.33
C PHE A 248 30.23 -4.81 42.88
N VAL A 249 31.09 -5.09 41.91
CA VAL A 249 30.77 -5.01 40.47
C VAL A 249 29.62 -5.96 40.10
N GLY A 250 29.70 -7.25 40.47
CA GLY A 250 28.63 -8.21 40.15
C GLY A 250 27.29 -7.86 40.80
N LYS A 251 27.30 -7.37 42.04
CA LYS A 251 26.07 -6.88 42.69
C LYS A 251 25.50 -5.64 42.03
N TRP A 252 26.37 -4.76 41.53
CA TRP A 252 25.94 -3.60 40.78
C TRP A 252 25.28 -3.98 39.45
N GLU A 253 25.84 -4.96 38.74
CA GLU A 253 25.25 -5.47 37.50
C GLU A 253 23.82 -5.99 37.72
N ASP A 254 23.59 -6.79 38.77
CA ASP A 254 22.26 -7.31 39.11
C ASP A 254 21.27 -6.16 39.38
N MET A 255 21.68 -5.15 40.16
CA MET A 255 20.86 -3.98 40.48
C MET A 255 20.54 -3.13 39.25
N ALA A 256 21.53 -2.89 38.39
CA ALA A 256 21.35 -2.15 37.15
C ALA A 256 20.41 -2.88 36.20
N LYS A 257 20.53 -4.21 36.06
CA LYS A 257 19.60 -5.03 35.28
C LYS A 257 18.16 -4.88 35.79
N VAL A 258 17.94 -5.05 37.10
CA VAL A 258 16.61 -4.89 37.71
C VAL A 258 16.04 -3.48 37.49
N ALA A 259 16.86 -2.44 37.62
CA ALA A 259 16.43 -1.06 37.39
C ALA A 259 15.98 -0.85 35.94
N MET A 260 16.76 -1.32 34.97
CA MET A 260 16.50 -1.14 33.53
C MET A 260 15.29 -1.93 33.03
N THR A 261 15.11 -3.17 33.51
CA THR A 261 14.01 -4.06 33.07
C THR A 261 12.74 -3.90 33.89
N SER A 262 12.74 -3.05 34.93
CA SER A 262 11.55 -2.72 35.70
C SER A 262 10.49 -2.04 34.82
N PRO A 263 9.18 -2.12 35.17
CA PRO A 263 8.12 -1.42 34.44
C PRO A 263 8.40 0.07 34.23
N GLN A 264 8.94 0.74 35.27
CA GLN A 264 9.31 2.16 35.19
C GLN A 264 10.53 2.41 34.28
N GLY A 265 11.52 1.52 34.32
CA GLY A 265 12.69 1.56 33.43
C GLY A 265 12.27 1.43 31.96
N VAL A 266 11.45 0.43 31.66
CA VAL A 266 10.87 0.18 30.34
C VAL A 266 10.03 1.37 29.88
N GLU A 267 9.08 1.85 30.71
CA GLU A 267 8.23 2.99 30.39
C GLU A 267 9.05 4.25 30.10
N GLY A 268 10.06 4.56 30.93
CA GLY A 268 10.90 5.74 30.73
C GLY A 268 11.75 5.66 29.46
N ILE A 269 12.29 4.48 29.14
CA ILE A 269 13.06 4.27 27.89
C ILE A 269 12.14 4.47 26.70
N PHE A 270 10.96 3.84 26.68
CA PHE A 270 10.02 3.95 25.57
C PHE A 270 9.35 5.32 25.46
N ALA A 271 9.19 6.06 26.55
CA ALA A 271 8.77 7.46 26.48
C ALA A 271 9.75 8.31 25.66
N ARG A 272 11.06 8.08 25.82
CA ARG A 272 12.12 8.79 25.07
C ARG A 272 12.27 8.28 23.64
N VAL A 273 12.20 6.96 23.44
CA VAL A 273 12.20 6.37 22.10
C VAL A 273 11.01 6.87 21.28
N ASN A 274 9.80 6.82 21.84
CA ASN A 274 8.60 7.30 21.17
C ASN A 274 8.68 8.82 20.95
N ALA A 275 9.20 9.61 21.89
CA ALA A 275 9.40 11.04 21.65
C ALA A 275 10.34 11.31 20.47
N ALA A 276 11.43 10.55 20.35
CA ALA A 276 12.37 10.70 19.23
C ALA A 276 11.80 10.22 17.89
N LEU A 277 11.02 9.13 17.89
CA LEU A 277 10.30 8.65 16.69
C LEU A 277 9.29 9.69 16.19
N ASN A 278 8.65 10.41 17.12
CA ASN A 278 7.64 11.43 16.83
C ASN A 278 8.23 12.85 16.76
N ASP A 279 9.55 13.00 16.68
CA ASP A 279 10.17 14.28 16.38
C ASP A 279 9.67 14.77 15.00
N ALA A 280 9.26 16.04 14.93
CA ALA A 280 8.62 16.59 13.75
C ALA A 280 9.52 16.54 12.49
N ASP A 281 10.85 16.69 12.66
CA ASP A 281 11.77 16.57 11.53
C ASP A 281 11.93 15.13 11.05
N ASN A 282 11.87 14.15 11.96
CA ASN A 282 11.88 12.73 11.62
C ASN A 282 10.62 12.33 10.84
N LEU A 283 9.43 12.69 11.35
CA LEU A 283 8.16 12.41 10.66
C LEU A 283 8.08 13.09 9.30
N ARG A 284 8.58 14.33 9.18
CA ARG A 284 8.63 15.07 7.92
C ARG A 284 9.55 14.40 6.90
N ARG A 285 10.72 13.89 7.32
CA ARG A 285 11.66 13.17 6.43
C ARG A 285 11.06 11.87 5.92
N LEU A 286 10.44 11.09 6.80
CA LEU A 286 9.70 9.89 6.41
C LEU A 286 8.59 10.20 5.40
N SER A 287 7.81 11.25 5.65
CA SER A 287 6.75 11.72 4.75
C SER A 287 7.30 12.13 3.38
N ALA A 288 8.42 12.86 3.36
CA ALA A 288 9.09 13.32 2.14
C ALA A 288 9.73 12.19 1.32
N GLU A 289 10.12 11.09 1.95
CA GLU A 289 10.67 9.91 1.26
C GLU A 289 9.56 8.99 0.73
N VAL A 290 8.52 8.75 1.53
CA VAL A 290 7.44 7.82 1.18
C VAL A 290 6.47 8.41 0.16
N SER A 291 6.24 9.73 0.17
CA SER A 291 5.32 10.37 -0.80
C SER A 291 5.76 10.16 -2.26
N PRO A 292 7.04 10.42 -2.65
CA PRO A 292 7.53 10.09 -3.98
C PRO A 292 7.43 8.60 -4.31
N MET A 293 7.61 7.70 -3.33
CA MET A 293 7.45 6.26 -3.57
C MET A 293 6.01 5.90 -3.94
N LEU A 294 5.01 6.44 -3.22
CA LEU A 294 3.61 6.29 -3.60
C LEU A 294 3.35 6.87 -5.00
N GLY A 295 3.87 8.07 -5.29
CA GLY A 295 3.78 8.67 -6.62
C GLY A 295 4.37 7.78 -7.72
N ASN A 296 5.53 7.18 -7.47
CA ASN A 296 6.20 6.26 -8.39
C ASN A 296 5.44 4.95 -8.58
N VAL A 297 4.84 4.38 -7.53
CA VAL A 297 3.95 3.20 -7.64
C VAL A 297 2.77 3.54 -8.55
N LEU A 298 2.09 4.66 -8.28
CA LEU A 298 0.95 5.08 -9.07
C LEU A 298 1.37 5.38 -10.53
N ASN A 299 2.56 5.94 -10.76
CA ASN A 299 3.08 6.19 -12.11
C ASN A 299 3.40 4.89 -12.85
N SER A 300 3.89 3.86 -12.15
CA SER A 300 4.15 2.56 -12.76
C SER A 300 2.87 1.82 -13.13
N ILE A 301 1.80 1.95 -12.34
CA ILE A 301 0.51 1.31 -12.62
C ILE A 301 -0.28 2.10 -13.69
N PHE A 302 -0.46 3.40 -13.47
CA PHE A 302 -1.37 4.25 -14.27
C PHE A 302 -0.67 5.09 -15.35
N GLY A 303 0.66 5.01 -15.45
CA GLY A 303 1.46 5.84 -16.34
C GLY A 303 1.86 7.17 -15.69
N THR A 304 2.86 7.85 -16.24
CA THR A 304 3.28 9.18 -15.75
C THR A 304 2.27 10.24 -16.18
N VAL A 305 1.86 11.12 -15.25
CA VAL A 305 0.97 12.25 -15.55
C VAL A 305 1.71 13.26 -16.43
N MET A 306 1.12 13.59 -17.58
CA MET A 306 1.70 14.55 -18.51
C MET A 306 1.40 16.01 -18.09
N PRO A 307 2.14 17.02 -18.60
CA PRO A 307 2.02 18.41 -18.14
C PRO A 307 0.63 19.06 -18.27
N HIS A 308 -0.27 18.50 -19.08
CA HIS A 308 -1.65 18.97 -19.19
C HIS A 308 -2.55 18.47 -18.04
N GLY A 309 -2.02 17.66 -17.14
CA GLY A 309 -2.68 17.17 -15.94
C GLY A 309 -3.63 16.01 -16.18
N LEU A 310 -4.32 15.63 -15.11
CA LEU A 310 -5.31 14.56 -15.13
C LEU A 310 -6.65 15.05 -15.69
N PRO A 311 -7.41 14.17 -16.37
CA PRO A 311 -8.74 14.53 -16.82
C PRO A 311 -9.70 14.57 -15.62
N VAL A 312 -10.27 15.74 -15.34
CA VAL A 312 -11.23 15.95 -14.25
C VAL A 312 -12.66 15.76 -14.75
N ALA A 313 -13.47 15.00 -14.01
CA ALA A 313 -14.90 14.79 -14.30
C ALA A 313 -15.71 14.78 -13.00
N GLU A 314 -17.00 15.13 -13.07
CA GLU A 314 -17.90 15.03 -11.90
C GLU A 314 -18.06 13.57 -11.44
N HIS A 315 -18.14 13.36 -10.12
CA HIS A 315 -18.28 12.07 -9.47
C HIS A 315 -19.16 12.18 -8.22
N ALA A 316 -19.79 11.07 -7.83
CA ALA A 316 -20.44 10.98 -6.52
C ALA A 316 -19.37 11.13 -5.43
N ALA A 317 -19.55 12.09 -4.52
CA ALA A 317 -18.51 12.51 -3.57
C ALA A 317 -18.08 11.35 -2.64
N LEU A 318 -16.82 10.93 -2.73
CA LEU A 318 -16.19 9.94 -1.85
C LEU A 318 -15.13 10.56 -0.94
N ASN A 319 -14.04 11.07 -1.54
CA ASN A 319 -12.96 11.86 -0.95
C ASN A 319 -11.93 12.21 -2.05
N GLN A 320 -11.06 13.19 -1.82
CA GLN A 320 -10.09 13.66 -2.82
C GLN A 320 -9.10 12.60 -3.32
N VAL A 321 -8.73 11.62 -2.49
CA VAL A 321 -7.79 10.56 -2.88
C VAL A 321 -8.43 9.60 -3.87
N ASP A 322 -9.68 9.19 -3.64
CA ASP A 322 -10.40 8.35 -4.60
C ASP A 322 -10.64 9.07 -5.93
N GLU A 323 -11.01 10.35 -5.87
CA GLU A 323 -11.17 11.19 -7.06
C GLU A 323 -9.89 11.21 -7.89
N TYR A 324 -8.74 11.44 -7.23
CA TYR A 324 -7.44 11.41 -7.88
C TYR A 324 -7.13 10.03 -8.48
N LEU A 325 -7.40 8.93 -7.76
CA LEU A 325 -7.14 7.59 -8.26
C LEU A 325 -8.05 7.23 -9.45
N PHE A 326 -9.31 7.64 -9.44
CA PHE A 326 -10.21 7.47 -10.58
C PHE A 326 -9.78 8.31 -11.78
N ASP A 327 -9.35 9.55 -11.58
CA ASP A 327 -8.78 10.38 -12.65
C ASP A 327 -7.52 9.74 -13.26
N ARG A 328 -6.72 9.03 -12.45
CA ARG A 328 -5.56 8.24 -12.91
C ARG A 328 -6.00 7.05 -13.76
N ILE A 329 -7.09 6.36 -13.43
CA ILE A 329 -7.67 5.30 -14.27
C ILE A 329 -8.18 5.88 -15.59
N ARG A 330 -8.92 7.00 -15.56
CA ARG A 330 -9.41 7.70 -16.77
C ARG A 330 -8.26 8.08 -17.69
N TYR A 331 -7.16 8.55 -17.11
CA TYR A 331 -5.93 8.85 -17.83
C TYR A 331 -5.32 7.59 -18.45
N ALA A 332 -5.16 6.51 -17.67
CA ALA A 332 -4.56 5.26 -18.11
C ALA A 332 -5.28 4.65 -19.33
N PHE A 333 -6.61 4.68 -19.36
CA PHE A 333 -7.39 4.18 -20.50
C PHE A 333 -7.14 4.91 -21.82
N ASN A 334 -6.64 6.15 -21.78
CA ASN A 334 -6.38 6.96 -22.97
C ASN A 334 -4.89 7.21 -23.23
N TYR A 335 -3.98 6.72 -22.38
CA TYR A 335 -2.54 6.93 -22.52
C TYR A 335 -1.86 5.76 -23.23
N ILE A 336 -1.36 6.00 -24.46
CA ILE A 336 -0.84 4.98 -25.39
C ILE A 336 0.29 4.10 -24.84
N ASP A 337 1.08 4.62 -23.89
CA ASP A 337 2.20 3.91 -23.30
C ASP A 337 1.85 3.20 -21.99
N ASN A 338 0.60 3.31 -21.52
CA ASN A 338 0.12 2.52 -20.39
C ASN A 338 -0.31 1.11 -20.81
N ASP A 339 -0.19 0.14 -19.89
CA ASP A 339 -0.64 -1.23 -20.13
C ASP A 339 -2.16 -1.37 -20.24
N TRP A 340 -2.92 -0.44 -19.65
CA TRP A 340 -4.37 -0.41 -19.69
C TRP A 340 -4.93 0.51 -20.78
N TYR A 341 -4.08 0.98 -21.70
CA TYR A 341 -4.55 1.72 -22.86
C TYR A 341 -5.67 0.94 -23.56
N LEU A 342 -6.86 1.51 -23.64
CA LEU A 342 -8.07 0.75 -23.97
C LEU A 342 -7.98 0.04 -25.34
N PRO A 343 -7.49 0.67 -26.44
CA PRO A 343 -7.23 -0.02 -27.69
C PRO A 343 -6.27 -1.21 -27.58
N LYS A 344 -5.22 -1.10 -26.76
CA LYS A 344 -4.28 -2.20 -26.50
C LYS A 344 -4.99 -3.36 -25.82
N ALA A 345 -5.80 -3.08 -24.80
CA ALA A 345 -6.58 -4.10 -24.09
C ALA A 345 -7.55 -4.83 -25.03
N VAL A 346 -8.28 -4.11 -25.89
CA VAL A 346 -9.22 -4.70 -26.86
C VAL A 346 -8.48 -5.59 -27.88
N CYS A 347 -7.31 -5.17 -28.38
CA CYS A 347 -6.49 -5.97 -29.30
C CYS A 347 -5.96 -7.27 -28.69
N ALA A 348 -5.74 -7.28 -27.37
CA ALA A 348 -5.19 -8.42 -26.64
C ALA A 348 -6.23 -9.53 -26.35
N LEU A 349 -7.53 -9.22 -26.40
CA LEU A 349 -8.60 -10.21 -26.19
C LEU A 349 -8.62 -11.26 -27.32
N SER A 350 -8.67 -12.52 -26.92
CA SER A 350 -8.54 -13.67 -27.83
C SER A 350 -9.74 -14.62 -27.80
N SER A 351 -10.50 -14.72 -26.70
CA SER A 351 -11.62 -15.67 -26.57
C SER A 351 -12.83 -15.15 -25.76
N PRO A 352 -13.80 -14.44 -26.39
CA PRO A 352 -13.84 -14.13 -27.81
C PRO A 352 -12.82 -13.03 -28.15
N SER A 353 -12.32 -13.05 -29.39
CA SER A 353 -11.57 -11.91 -29.89
C SER A 353 -12.53 -10.78 -30.22
N LEU A 354 -12.14 -9.54 -29.92
CA LEU A 354 -12.89 -8.33 -30.29
C LEU A 354 -12.22 -7.58 -31.46
N GLU A 355 -10.98 -7.92 -31.80
CA GLU A 355 -10.25 -7.31 -32.91
C GLU A 355 -9.47 -8.38 -33.70
N PRO A 356 -10.04 -8.91 -34.79
CA PRO A 356 -11.44 -8.72 -35.19
C PRO A 356 -12.41 -9.54 -34.33
N LEU A 357 -13.65 -9.05 -34.22
CA LEU A 357 -14.77 -9.82 -33.68
C LEU A 357 -15.21 -10.87 -34.70
N LEU A 358 -15.30 -12.12 -34.25
CA LEU A 358 -15.77 -13.25 -35.05
C LEU A 358 -17.09 -13.77 -34.47
N VAL A 359 -18.14 -13.75 -35.29
CA VAL A 359 -19.45 -14.30 -34.95
C VAL A 359 -19.82 -15.34 -36.00
N ASP A 360 -19.90 -16.60 -35.57
CA ASP A 360 -20.15 -17.73 -36.47
C ASP A 360 -21.49 -17.58 -37.20
N ARG A 361 -22.53 -17.16 -36.47
CA ARG A 361 -23.89 -17.11 -36.98
C ARG A 361 -24.78 -16.12 -36.24
N ILE A 362 -25.54 -15.34 -37.01
CA ILE A 362 -26.68 -14.54 -36.58
C ILE A 362 -27.92 -15.03 -37.33
N ASN A 363 -28.99 -15.35 -36.61
CA ASN A 363 -30.27 -15.68 -37.21
C ASN A 363 -31.14 -14.43 -37.28
N LEU A 364 -31.72 -14.18 -38.45
CA LEU A 364 -32.68 -13.11 -38.67
C LEU A 364 -34.09 -13.70 -38.83
N PRO A 365 -35.14 -12.95 -38.46
CA PRO A 365 -36.52 -13.38 -38.66
C PRO A 365 -36.86 -13.48 -40.15
N ASP A 366 -37.80 -14.36 -40.49
CA ASP A 366 -38.28 -14.55 -41.85
C ASP A 366 -38.73 -13.22 -42.49
N GLN A 367 -38.42 -13.03 -43.77
CA GLN A 367 -38.66 -11.77 -44.48
C GLN A 367 -39.45 -11.96 -45.76
N LYS A 368 -40.34 -11.01 -46.04
CA LYS A 368 -40.95 -10.87 -47.35
C LYS A 368 -40.11 -9.91 -48.20
N ILE A 369 -39.45 -10.43 -49.24
CA ILE A 369 -38.58 -9.68 -50.15
C ILE A 369 -39.18 -9.76 -51.56
N ALA A 370 -39.50 -8.60 -52.15
CA ALA A 370 -40.15 -8.51 -53.47
C ALA A 370 -41.39 -9.42 -53.62
N GLY A 371 -42.19 -9.55 -52.55
CA GLY A 371 -43.40 -10.38 -52.55
C GLY A 371 -43.19 -11.86 -52.18
N MET A 372 -41.95 -12.34 -52.15
CA MET A 372 -41.60 -13.73 -51.81
C MET A 372 -41.22 -13.87 -50.34
N LEU A 373 -41.68 -14.92 -49.67
CA LEU A 373 -41.26 -15.26 -48.32
C LEU A 373 -39.91 -15.98 -48.37
N PHE A 374 -38.94 -15.44 -47.63
CA PHE A 374 -37.65 -16.06 -47.35
C PHE A 374 -37.60 -16.46 -45.88
N GLU A 375 -37.21 -17.70 -45.64
CA GLU A 375 -37.10 -18.33 -44.33
C GLU A 375 -35.64 -18.64 -44.02
N ASN A 376 -35.34 -19.02 -42.77
CA ASN A 376 -34.00 -19.46 -42.36
C ASN A 376 -32.88 -18.46 -42.69
N ILE A 377 -33.16 -17.17 -42.57
CA ILE A 377 -32.22 -16.11 -42.94
C ILE A 377 -31.08 -16.07 -41.92
N ARG A 378 -29.85 -16.25 -42.40
CA ARG A 378 -28.64 -16.39 -41.57
C ARG A 378 -27.54 -15.50 -42.09
N ILE A 379 -26.91 -14.74 -41.21
CA ILE A 379 -25.61 -14.15 -41.47
C ILE A 379 -24.56 -15.08 -40.85
N THR A 380 -23.60 -15.54 -41.63
CA THR A 380 -22.54 -16.46 -41.19
C THR A 380 -21.16 -15.88 -41.48
N GLU A 381 -20.16 -16.37 -40.75
CA GLU A 381 -18.75 -15.96 -40.90
C GLU A 381 -18.59 -14.43 -40.75
N LEU A 382 -19.34 -13.83 -39.82
CA LEU A 382 -19.24 -12.39 -39.59
C LEU A 382 -17.91 -12.09 -38.93
N ASN A 383 -17.08 -11.34 -39.65
CA ASN A 383 -15.77 -10.87 -39.21
C ASN A 383 -15.78 -9.34 -39.21
N VAL A 384 -15.57 -8.73 -38.04
CA VAL A 384 -15.66 -7.28 -37.85
C VAL A 384 -14.38 -6.72 -37.25
N ALA A 385 -13.70 -5.84 -37.97
CA ALA A 385 -12.48 -5.17 -37.55
C ALA A 385 -12.72 -3.67 -37.28
N GLY A 386 -12.11 -3.14 -36.22
CA GLY A 386 -12.17 -1.73 -35.85
C GLY A 386 -12.75 -1.44 -34.46
N PHE A 387 -13.12 -2.44 -33.66
CA PHE A 387 -13.55 -2.22 -32.28
C PHE A 387 -12.42 -1.71 -31.37
N SER A 388 -11.16 -1.97 -31.73
CA SER A 388 -9.99 -1.37 -31.06
C SER A 388 -9.81 0.13 -31.36
N ASN A 389 -10.49 0.68 -32.38
CA ASN A 389 -10.52 2.12 -32.62
C ASN A 389 -11.54 2.77 -31.66
N ILE A 390 -11.12 2.91 -30.40
CA ILE A 390 -11.99 3.28 -29.29
C ILE A 390 -11.31 4.30 -28.38
N ILE A 391 -12.08 5.25 -27.86
CA ILE A 391 -11.64 6.18 -26.82
C ILE A 391 -12.59 6.11 -25.63
N ALA A 392 -12.07 6.50 -24.47
CA ALA A 392 -12.82 6.52 -23.22
C ALA A 392 -12.93 7.98 -22.72
N PRO A 393 -13.95 8.75 -23.15
CA PRO A 393 -14.08 10.14 -22.69
C PRO A 393 -14.21 10.20 -21.18
N ALA A 394 -13.42 11.03 -20.50
CA ALA A 394 -13.34 11.07 -19.04
C ALA A 394 -14.71 11.30 -18.35
N ALA A 395 -15.52 12.20 -18.90
CA ALA A 395 -16.88 12.48 -18.41
C ALA A 395 -17.89 11.33 -18.61
N GLN A 396 -17.50 10.29 -19.36
CA GLN A 396 -18.30 9.09 -19.60
C GLN A 396 -17.74 7.87 -18.86
N LEU A 397 -16.76 8.07 -17.96
CA LEU A 397 -16.23 7.05 -17.06
C LEU A 397 -16.66 7.41 -15.63
N LEU A 398 -17.81 6.88 -15.23
CA LEU A 398 -18.48 7.22 -13.98
C LEU A 398 -18.18 6.14 -12.95
N PHE A 399 -17.57 6.54 -11.84
CA PHE A 399 -17.29 5.66 -10.71
C PHE A 399 -18.30 5.93 -9.59
N ASP A 400 -18.84 4.86 -9.00
CA ASP A 400 -19.70 4.96 -7.83
C ASP A 400 -18.90 4.93 -6.51
N GLU A 401 -19.60 5.03 -5.38
CA GLU A 401 -18.98 5.02 -4.05
C GLU A 401 -18.25 3.71 -3.70
N LYS A 402 -18.50 2.63 -4.43
CA LYS A 402 -17.84 1.33 -4.26
C LYS A 402 -16.69 1.14 -5.24
N GLY A 403 -16.46 2.10 -6.14
CA GLY A 403 -15.48 2.04 -7.22
C GLY A 403 -15.96 1.25 -8.44
N ASN A 404 -17.25 0.91 -8.54
CA ASN A 404 -17.81 0.30 -9.75
C ASN A 404 -17.81 1.31 -10.89
N LEU A 405 -17.55 0.84 -12.11
CA LEU A 405 -17.41 1.68 -13.30
C LEU A 405 -18.60 1.49 -14.24
N ASP A 406 -19.39 2.55 -14.43
CA ASP A 406 -20.31 2.69 -15.57
C ASP A 406 -19.63 3.56 -16.63
N ALA A 407 -19.43 2.98 -17.82
CA ALA A 407 -18.65 3.58 -18.86
C ALA A 407 -19.40 3.62 -20.19
N THR A 408 -19.29 4.72 -20.92
CA THR A 408 -19.67 4.83 -22.33
C THR A 408 -18.48 5.26 -23.18
N LEU A 409 -18.05 4.35 -24.05
CA LEU A 409 -16.89 4.47 -24.91
C LEU A 409 -17.31 4.87 -26.32
N LYS A 410 -16.47 5.62 -27.03
CA LYS A 410 -16.74 6.04 -28.42
C LYS A 410 -15.91 5.24 -29.41
N LEU A 411 -16.57 4.59 -30.37
CA LEU A 411 -15.94 3.87 -31.48
C LEU A 411 -15.64 4.81 -32.65
N CYS A 412 -14.70 4.40 -33.51
CA CYS A 412 -14.32 5.11 -34.73
C CYS A 412 -13.79 6.55 -34.48
N ALA A 413 -13.20 6.79 -33.31
CA ALA A 413 -12.81 8.12 -32.85
C ALA A 413 -11.33 8.46 -33.06
N LEU A 414 -10.44 7.47 -33.16
CA LEU A 414 -9.00 7.66 -33.36
C LEU A 414 -8.70 7.88 -34.84
N ASN A 415 -8.50 9.15 -35.24
CA ASN A 415 -8.16 9.54 -36.61
C ASN A 415 -7.08 10.66 -36.64
N PRO A 416 -5.84 10.37 -37.08
CA PRO A 416 -5.35 9.05 -37.49
C PRO A 416 -5.24 8.07 -36.30
N PRO A 417 -5.34 6.75 -36.54
CA PRO A 417 -5.06 5.77 -35.50
C PRO A 417 -3.57 5.79 -35.10
N PRO A 418 -3.23 5.36 -33.88
CA PRO A 418 -1.84 5.21 -33.48
C PRO A 418 -1.05 4.27 -34.40
N VAL A 419 0.21 4.62 -34.67
CA VAL A 419 1.12 3.82 -35.53
C VAL A 419 1.69 2.59 -34.78
N LYS A 420 1.57 2.58 -33.44
CA LYS A 420 2.09 1.50 -32.58
C LYS A 420 1.27 0.21 -32.73
N GLN A 421 1.95 -0.92 -32.85
CA GLN A 421 1.33 -2.25 -32.84
C GLN A 421 1.10 -2.75 -31.42
N PHE A 422 -0.03 -3.41 -31.21
CA PHE A 422 -0.41 -4.03 -29.96
C PHE A 422 -0.72 -5.51 -30.21
N SER A 423 -0.01 -6.41 -29.53
CA SER A 423 -0.13 -7.87 -29.76
C SER A 423 0.01 -8.27 -31.24
N GLY A 424 0.91 -7.60 -31.96
CA GLY A 424 1.13 -7.81 -33.40
C GLY A 424 0.04 -7.24 -34.33
N LYS A 425 -0.96 -6.54 -33.79
CA LYS A 425 -2.06 -5.94 -34.54
C LYS A 425 -1.95 -4.41 -34.59
N ASN A 426 -2.27 -3.82 -35.74
CA ASN A 426 -2.48 -2.37 -35.85
C ASN A 426 -3.90 -2.03 -35.42
N ILE A 427 -4.10 -0.84 -34.84
CA ILE A 427 -5.46 -0.30 -34.64
C ILE A 427 -6.01 0.12 -36.01
N PRO A 428 -7.14 -0.42 -36.49
CA PRO A 428 -7.71 -0.03 -37.77
C PRO A 428 -8.13 1.44 -37.78
N ALA A 429 -7.94 2.12 -38.91
CA ALA A 429 -8.51 3.46 -39.12
C ALA A 429 -10.05 3.37 -39.25
N PRO A 430 -10.82 4.40 -38.82
CA PRO A 430 -12.25 4.42 -39.07
C PRO A 430 -12.56 4.45 -40.59
N PRO A 431 -13.73 3.96 -41.03
CA PRO A 431 -14.81 3.37 -40.24
C PRO A 431 -14.51 1.93 -39.81
N LEU A 432 -15.29 1.40 -38.86
CA LEU A 432 -15.32 -0.04 -38.57
C LEU A 432 -15.84 -0.80 -39.79
N LYS A 433 -15.20 -1.92 -40.12
CA LYS A 433 -15.48 -2.72 -41.33
C LYS A 433 -15.79 -4.15 -40.95
N GLY A 434 -16.76 -4.74 -41.61
CA GLY A 434 -17.07 -6.16 -41.47
C GLY A 434 -17.30 -6.85 -42.80
N THR A 435 -17.07 -8.15 -42.82
CA THR A 435 -17.40 -9.03 -43.94
C THR A 435 -18.23 -10.20 -43.41
N ALA A 436 -19.22 -10.65 -44.18
CA ALA A 436 -20.01 -11.82 -43.83
C ALA A 436 -20.61 -12.48 -45.08
N LYS A 437 -21.34 -13.56 -44.89
CA LYS A 437 -22.23 -14.14 -45.89
C LYS A 437 -23.66 -14.13 -45.37
N ILE A 438 -24.63 -13.79 -46.21
CA ILE A 438 -26.05 -13.99 -45.91
C ILE A 438 -26.57 -15.18 -46.71
N THR A 439 -27.18 -16.14 -46.03
CA THR A 439 -27.89 -17.27 -46.62
C THR A 439 -29.38 -17.15 -46.31
N LEU A 440 -30.21 -17.33 -47.31
CA LEU A 440 -31.67 -17.25 -47.19
C LEU A 440 -32.35 -18.29 -48.07
N GLU A 441 -33.37 -18.95 -47.51
CA GLU A 441 -34.04 -20.08 -48.13
C GLU A 441 -35.41 -19.65 -48.64
N ARG A 442 -35.80 -20.15 -49.81
CA ARG A 442 -37.16 -20.01 -50.33
C ARG A 442 -37.74 -21.41 -50.50
N LYS A 443 -38.95 -21.63 -49.99
CA LYS A 443 -39.64 -22.91 -50.12
C LYS A 443 -39.65 -23.40 -51.58
N GLY A 444 -39.10 -24.59 -51.81
CA GLY A 444 -38.98 -25.21 -53.13
C GLY A 444 -37.86 -24.63 -54.01
N SER A 445 -36.83 -24.03 -53.43
CA SER A 445 -35.64 -23.53 -54.15
C SER A 445 -34.37 -23.75 -53.34
N GLU A 446 -33.23 -23.76 -54.03
CA GLU A 446 -31.93 -23.83 -53.35
C GLU A 446 -31.67 -22.54 -52.52
N PRO A 447 -30.94 -22.65 -51.39
CA PRO A 447 -30.56 -21.49 -50.60
C PRO A 447 -29.74 -20.50 -51.43
N VAL A 448 -30.07 -19.21 -51.30
CA VAL A 448 -29.29 -18.14 -51.91
C VAL A 448 -28.26 -17.66 -50.90
N THR A 449 -26.97 -17.72 -51.26
CA THR A 449 -25.87 -17.20 -50.44
C THR A 449 -25.22 -16.01 -51.13
N ILE A 450 -25.05 -14.89 -50.43
CA ILE A 450 -24.47 -13.66 -50.96
C ILE A 450 -23.45 -13.10 -49.97
N SER A 451 -22.31 -12.63 -50.47
CA SER A 451 -21.31 -11.95 -49.64
C SER A 451 -21.76 -10.53 -49.26
N LEU A 452 -21.46 -10.14 -48.04
CA LEU A 452 -21.79 -8.85 -47.43
C LEU A 452 -20.52 -8.12 -47.03
N GLU A 453 -20.47 -6.82 -47.30
CA GLU A 453 -19.56 -5.88 -46.64
C GLU A 453 -20.37 -4.93 -45.77
N VAL A 454 -19.91 -4.72 -44.54
CA VAL A 454 -20.55 -3.84 -43.56
C VAL A 454 -19.58 -2.72 -43.23
N THR A 455 -20.07 -1.49 -43.17
CA THR A 455 -19.31 -0.36 -42.63
C THR A 455 -20.14 0.36 -41.59
N MET A 456 -19.50 0.81 -40.51
CA MET A 456 -20.11 1.59 -39.44
C MET A 456 -19.27 2.83 -39.18
N GLN A 457 -19.85 4.01 -39.38
CA GLN A 457 -19.12 5.28 -39.31
C GLN A 457 -18.84 5.74 -37.88
N THR A 458 -19.74 5.44 -36.95
CA THR A 458 -19.64 5.82 -35.53
C THR A 458 -20.48 4.88 -34.69
N GLY A 459 -20.20 4.80 -33.39
CA GLY A 459 -20.98 4.03 -32.44
C GLY A 459 -20.45 4.22 -31.03
N GLU A 460 -21.18 3.69 -30.06
CA GLU A 460 -20.81 3.72 -28.66
C GLU A 460 -20.86 2.32 -28.07
N VAL A 461 -19.99 2.05 -27.10
CA VAL A 461 -20.04 0.82 -26.30
C VAL A 461 -20.25 1.23 -24.86
N SER A 462 -21.35 0.80 -24.27
CA SER A 462 -21.60 1.01 -22.83
C SER A 462 -21.37 -0.29 -22.07
N PHE A 463 -20.74 -0.19 -20.90
CA PHE A 463 -20.60 -1.31 -19.99
C PHE A 463 -20.73 -0.86 -18.54
N LEU A 464 -21.23 -1.77 -17.70
CA LEU A 464 -21.15 -1.62 -16.25
C LEU A 464 -20.28 -2.73 -15.71
N ASN A 465 -19.36 -2.34 -14.86
CA ASN A 465 -18.45 -3.26 -14.22
C ASN A 465 -18.44 -3.12 -12.70
N GLU A 466 -18.47 -4.26 -12.02
CA GLU A 466 -18.13 -4.37 -10.60
C GLU A 466 -16.72 -4.94 -10.44
N PHE A 467 -15.96 -4.36 -9.50
CA PHE A 467 -14.66 -4.87 -9.07
C PHE A 467 -14.83 -5.63 -7.76
N LEU A 468 -14.29 -6.84 -7.71
CA LEU A 468 -14.29 -7.74 -6.56
C LEU A 468 -12.86 -8.08 -6.16
N GLY A 469 -12.69 -8.59 -4.95
CA GLY A 469 -11.38 -8.87 -4.38
C GLY A 469 -10.84 -7.68 -3.58
N ASP A 470 -9.83 -7.98 -2.79
CA ASP A 470 -9.22 -7.07 -1.83
C ASP A 470 -7.74 -6.76 -2.14
N SER A 471 -7.17 -7.42 -3.15
CA SER A 471 -5.80 -7.27 -3.64
C SER A 471 -5.70 -7.68 -5.11
N VAL A 472 -4.58 -7.37 -5.77
CA VAL A 472 -4.35 -7.79 -7.16
C VAL A 472 -4.49 -9.30 -7.37
N ASP A 473 -4.12 -10.11 -6.39
CA ASP A 473 -4.15 -11.58 -6.51
C ASP A 473 -5.58 -12.13 -6.48
N THR A 474 -6.49 -11.42 -5.81
CA THR A 474 -7.92 -11.75 -5.71
C THR A 474 -8.81 -10.90 -6.62
N LEU A 475 -8.26 -9.89 -7.31
CA LEU A 475 -8.97 -8.95 -8.17
C LEU A 475 -9.82 -9.67 -9.21
N GLN A 476 -11.12 -9.47 -9.21
CA GLN A 476 -11.99 -9.97 -10.26
C GLN A 476 -12.81 -8.83 -10.84
N LEU A 477 -12.78 -8.70 -12.15
CA LEU A 477 -13.68 -7.85 -12.89
C LEU A 477 -14.94 -8.66 -13.21
N ASP A 478 -16.14 -8.14 -12.89
CA ASP A 478 -17.43 -8.73 -13.28
C ASP A 478 -18.25 -7.76 -14.15
N LEU A 479 -18.30 -7.98 -15.46
CA LEU A 479 -19.15 -7.20 -16.36
C LEU A 479 -20.62 -7.57 -16.16
N LYS A 480 -21.42 -6.60 -15.72
CA LYS A 480 -22.88 -6.77 -15.59
C LYS A 480 -23.58 -6.64 -16.94
N TYR A 481 -23.06 -5.78 -17.80
CA TYR A 481 -23.49 -5.70 -19.18
C TYR A 481 -22.38 -5.12 -20.06
N LEU A 482 -22.45 -5.42 -21.35
CA LEU A 482 -21.66 -4.82 -22.43
C LEU A 482 -22.60 -4.66 -23.62
N ARG A 483 -22.78 -3.44 -24.11
CA ARG A 483 -23.78 -3.12 -25.14
C ARG A 483 -23.23 -2.16 -26.18
N LEU A 484 -23.31 -2.57 -27.44
CA LEU A 484 -23.16 -1.70 -28.60
C LEU A 484 -24.42 -0.86 -28.79
N LYS A 485 -24.26 0.46 -28.76
CA LYS A 485 -25.26 1.48 -29.06
C LYS A 485 -24.88 2.16 -30.37
N VAL A 486 -25.69 1.93 -31.40
CA VAL A 486 -25.43 2.49 -32.73
C VAL A 486 -26.75 2.79 -33.42
N SER A 487 -26.82 3.91 -34.14
CA SER A 487 -27.97 4.22 -35.00
C SER A 487 -27.90 3.40 -36.29
N PRO A 488 -29.00 2.81 -36.77
CA PRO A 488 -29.02 2.09 -38.04
C PRO A 488 -28.61 2.97 -39.25
N ASP A 489 -28.73 4.29 -39.15
CA ASP A 489 -28.40 5.22 -40.24
C ASP A 489 -26.88 5.32 -40.50
N VAL A 490 -26.05 4.99 -39.52
CA VAL A 490 -24.57 5.06 -39.66
C VAL A 490 -23.95 3.74 -40.11
N ILE A 491 -24.79 2.72 -40.32
CA ILE A 491 -24.40 1.39 -40.82
C ILE A 491 -24.76 1.32 -42.30
N THR A 492 -23.81 0.89 -43.14
CA THR A 492 -24.06 0.59 -44.56
C THR A 492 -23.71 -0.87 -44.83
N ILE A 493 -24.64 -1.60 -45.45
CA ILE A 493 -24.44 -2.99 -45.84
C ILE A 493 -24.48 -3.08 -47.37
N VAL A 494 -23.37 -3.51 -47.97
CA VAL A 494 -23.22 -3.68 -49.42
C VAL A 494 -23.20 -5.16 -49.74
N LEU A 495 -24.03 -5.59 -50.69
CA LEU A 495 -24.06 -6.96 -51.18
C LEU A 495 -23.20 -7.09 -52.44
N SER A 496 -22.53 -8.23 -52.60
CA SER A 496 -21.91 -8.58 -53.87
C SER A 496 -22.98 -8.68 -54.97
N LYS A 497 -22.63 -8.32 -56.21
CA LYS A 497 -23.60 -8.22 -57.33
C LYS A 497 -23.89 -9.57 -57.99
N ASP A 498 -23.48 -10.66 -57.37
CA ASP A 498 -23.37 -11.97 -58.03
C ASP A 498 -24.70 -12.73 -58.07
N SER A 499 -25.75 -12.20 -57.43
CA SER A 499 -27.10 -12.77 -57.43
C SER A 499 -28.13 -11.81 -58.05
N PRO A 500 -29.11 -12.32 -58.84
CA PRO A 500 -30.20 -11.50 -59.38
C PRO A 500 -31.11 -10.91 -58.27
N PHE A 501 -31.04 -11.46 -57.05
CA PHE A 501 -31.80 -10.96 -55.90
C PHE A 501 -31.06 -9.87 -55.11
N SER A 502 -29.79 -9.60 -55.41
CA SER A 502 -28.92 -8.72 -54.60
C SER A 502 -29.51 -7.33 -54.42
N GLY A 503 -30.16 -6.75 -55.44
CA GLY A 503 -30.80 -5.44 -55.32
C GLY A 503 -31.99 -5.41 -54.35
N PHE A 504 -32.84 -6.44 -54.37
CA PHE A 504 -33.99 -6.56 -53.48
C PHE A 504 -33.60 -6.94 -52.05
N ILE A 505 -32.59 -7.82 -51.90
CA ILE A 505 -32.06 -8.18 -50.60
C ILE A 505 -31.32 -6.98 -50.00
N SER A 506 -30.57 -6.24 -50.81
CA SER A 506 -29.88 -5.01 -50.39
C SER A 506 -30.86 -3.93 -49.91
N SER A 507 -32.00 -3.77 -50.57
CA SER A 507 -33.01 -2.79 -50.11
C SER A 507 -33.65 -3.21 -48.79
N LYS A 508 -33.85 -4.52 -48.56
CA LYS A 508 -34.43 -5.02 -47.33
C LYS A 508 -33.45 -5.06 -46.15
N ILE A 509 -32.21 -5.50 -46.37
CA ILE A 509 -31.20 -5.62 -45.32
C ILE A 509 -30.75 -4.25 -44.78
N ASN A 510 -30.85 -3.21 -45.61
CA ASN A 510 -30.49 -1.86 -45.21
C ASN A 510 -31.62 -1.11 -44.47
N THR A 511 -32.78 -1.74 -44.26
CA THR A 511 -33.84 -1.09 -43.49
C THR A 511 -33.47 -0.99 -42.00
N PRO A 512 -33.96 0.04 -41.28
CA PRO A 512 -33.68 0.19 -39.86
C PRO A 512 -34.05 -1.04 -39.03
N GLU A 513 -35.13 -1.74 -39.38
CA GLU A 513 -35.59 -2.91 -38.62
C GLU A 513 -34.57 -4.05 -38.67
N ILE A 514 -34.03 -4.38 -39.84
CA ILE A 514 -33.04 -5.48 -39.98
C ILE A 514 -31.71 -5.10 -39.35
N LYS A 515 -31.27 -3.85 -39.52
CA LYS A 515 -30.04 -3.37 -38.88
C LYS A 515 -30.15 -3.42 -37.35
N ASN A 516 -31.29 -3.01 -36.79
CA ASN A 516 -31.55 -3.10 -35.36
C ASN A 516 -31.57 -4.55 -34.87
N GLU A 517 -32.11 -5.49 -35.65
CA GLU A 517 -32.04 -6.92 -35.32
C GLU A 517 -30.59 -7.44 -35.30
N ILE A 518 -29.77 -7.06 -36.27
CA ILE A 518 -28.33 -7.41 -36.29
C ILE A 518 -27.63 -6.85 -35.03
N ILE A 519 -27.89 -5.58 -34.67
CA ILE A 519 -27.33 -4.95 -33.46
C ILE A 519 -27.80 -5.69 -32.20
N ALA A 520 -29.08 -6.05 -32.13
CA ALA A 520 -29.64 -6.80 -31.00
C ALA A 520 -28.95 -8.17 -30.85
N LYS A 521 -28.73 -8.89 -31.96
CA LYS A 521 -28.04 -10.18 -31.96
C LYS A 521 -26.56 -10.08 -31.61
N LEU A 522 -25.88 -9.00 -31.99
CA LEU A 522 -24.52 -8.71 -31.53
C LEU A 522 -24.48 -8.43 -30.01
N ASN A 523 -25.48 -7.74 -29.48
CA ASN A 523 -25.61 -7.52 -28.04
C ASN A 523 -25.95 -8.80 -27.26
N GLU A 524 -26.78 -9.70 -27.82
CA GLU A 524 -27.01 -11.04 -27.27
C GLU A 524 -25.70 -11.85 -27.25
N TYR A 525 -24.93 -11.84 -28.34
CA TYR A 525 -23.62 -12.50 -28.40
C TYR A 525 -22.67 -11.96 -27.32
N ALA A 526 -22.61 -10.65 -27.13
CA ALA A 526 -21.81 -10.04 -26.07
C ALA A 526 -22.29 -10.49 -24.68
N ALA A 527 -23.61 -10.53 -24.45
CA ALA A 527 -24.22 -10.98 -23.20
C ALA A 527 -23.86 -12.44 -22.86
N ASP A 528 -23.90 -13.34 -23.85
CA ASP A 528 -23.54 -14.75 -23.69
C ASP A 528 -22.05 -14.96 -23.37
N ASN A 529 -21.20 -14.00 -23.75
CA ASN A 529 -19.75 -14.06 -23.57
C ASN A 529 -19.21 -13.18 -22.43
N LEU A 530 -20.06 -12.50 -21.66
CA LEU A 530 -19.64 -11.54 -20.62
C LEU A 530 -18.63 -12.13 -19.64
N LYS A 531 -18.83 -13.37 -19.19
CA LYS A 531 -17.92 -14.02 -18.24
C LYS A 531 -16.52 -14.22 -18.83
N SER A 532 -16.43 -14.66 -20.09
CA SER A 532 -15.16 -14.91 -20.76
C SER A 532 -14.40 -13.61 -21.06
N ILE A 533 -15.14 -12.56 -21.43
CA ILE A 533 -14.58 -11.21 -21.61
C ILE A 533 -14.08 -10.68 -20.26
N SER A 534 -14.89 -10.78 -19.21
CA SER A 534 -14.55 -10.34 -17.85
C SER A 534 -13.29 -11.01 -17.32
N ALA A 535 -13.14 -12.33 -17.52
CA ALA A 535 -11.98 -13.09 -17.09
C ALA A 535 -10.69 -12.62 -17.80
N GLN A 536 -10.71 -12.40 -19.10
CA GLN A 536 -9.53 -11.92 -19.83
C GLN A 536 -9.16 -10.48 -19.47
N ILE A 537 -10.15 -9.59 -19.30
CA ILE A 537 -9.87 -8.22 -18.85
C ILE A 537 -9.29 -8.25 -17.43
N THR A 538 -9.81 -9.12 -16.55
CA THR A 538 -9.24 -9.34 -15.21
C THR A 538 -7.77 -9.73 -15.30
N GLU A 539 -7.44 -10.73 -16.11
CA GLU A 539 -6.06 -11.21 -16.29
C GLU A 539 -5.15 -10.10 -16.82
N ALA A 540 -5.59 -9.36 -17.83
CA ALA A 540 -4.83 -8.24 -18.39
C ALA A 540 -4.59 -7.13 -17.37
N MET A 541 -5.59 -6.76 -16.56
CA MET A 541 -5.41 -5.77 -15.50
C MET A 541 -4.48 -6.26 -14.40
N ARG A 542 -4.64 -7.50 -13.93
CA ARG A 542 -3.72 -8.10 -12.95
C ARG A 542 -2.29 -8.06 -13.47
N ALA A 543 -2.06 -8.49 -14.71
CA ALA A 543 -0.74 -8.46 -15.34
C ALA A 543 -0.16 -7.03 -15.40
N GLY A 544 -0.97 -6.03 -15.74
CA GLY A 544 -0.53 -4.62 -15.76
C GLY A 544 -0.24 -4.03 -14.37
N ILE A 545 -0.98 -4.42 -13.33
CA ILE A 545 -0.68 -4.03 -11.94
C ILE A 545 0.64 -4.67 -11.49
N ILE A 546 0.77 -5.99 -11.70
CA ILE A 546 1.93 -6.79 -11.31
C ILE A 546 3.20 -6.29 -12.02
N SER A 547 3.14 -6.04 -13.35
CA SER A 547 4.26 -5.50 -14.12
C SER A 547 4.74 -4.14 -13.60
N GLY A 548 3.83 -3.30 -13.11
CA GLY A 548 4.16 -2.01 -12.50
C GLY A 548 4.84 -2.13 -11.13
N LEU A 549 4.69 -3.27 -10.44
CA LEU A 549 5.10 -3.46 -9.05
C LEU A 549 6.33 -4.39 -8.88
N ASP A 550 6.53 -5.38 -9.75
CA ASP A 550 7.49 -6.47 -9.55
C ASP A 550 8.74 -6.35 -10.46
N VAL A 551 9.34 -5.15 -10.51
CA VAL A 551 10.51 -4.82 -11.37
C VAL A 551 11.85 -4.95 -10.65
#